data_AF-A0A231RKX0-F1
#
_entry.id   AF-A0A231RKX0-F1
#
_cell.length_a   1.000
_cell.length_b   1.000
_cell.length_c   1.000
_cell.angle_alpha   90.00
_cell.angle_beta   90.00
_cell.angle_gamma   90.00
#
_symmetry.space_group_name_H-M   'P 1'
#
loop_
_entity.id
_entity.type
_entity.pdbx_description
1 polymer ?
#
loop_
_entity_poly.entity_id
_entity_poly.type
_entity_poly.pdbx_seq_one_letter_code
_entity_poly.pdbx_strand_id
1 'polypeptide(L)'
;MVPTESDVQQNKGMAMVAYILFFIPLLAAKESPYAQYHARQGFNLFLLALATNVVLGIIPIIGWLLLPLANIGILCLVIIGILAAANGQAKPLPLIGKYEILK
;
A
#
# COMPACT_ATOMS: atom_id res chain seq x y z
N MET A 1 0.85 17.95 3.62
CA MET A 1 1.09 18.32 5.03
C MET A 1 2.04 17.29 5.63
N VAL A 2 2.94 17.69 6.51
CA VAL A 2 3.86 16.75 7.18
C VAL A 2 3.15 16.16 8.41
N PRO A 3 3.16 14.83 8.62
CA PRO A 3 2.57 14.23 9.81
C PRO A 3 3.18 14.76 11.11
N THR A 4 2.35 15.08 12.09
CA THR A 4 2.79 15.39 13.46
C THR A 4 2.89 14.10 14.28
N GLU A 5 3.62 14.11 15.39
CA GLU A 5 3.68 12.94 16.28
C GLU A 5 2.29 12.54 16.80
N SER A 6 1.44 13.52 17.10
CA SER A 6 0.06 13.29 17.53
C SER A 6 -0.78 12.64 16.42
N ASP A 7 -0.68 13.14 15.19
CA ASP A 7 -1.35 12.56 14.02
C ASP A 7 -0.93 11.10 13.80
N VAL A 8 0.37 10.82 13.90
CA VAL A 8 0.91 9.47 13.78
C VAL A 8 0.29 8.56 14.84
N GLN A 9 0.36 8.91 16.13
CA GLN A 9 -0.13 8.03 17.20
C GLN A 9 -1.63 7.75 17.10
N GLN A 10 -2.43 8.76 16.78
CA GLN A 10 -3.89 8.63 16.68
C GLN A 10 -4.33 7.79 15.48
N ASN A 11 -3.56 7.82 14.38
CA ASN A 11 -3.98 7.24 13.10
C ASN A 11 -3.24 5.96 12.68
N LYS A 12 -2.40 5.35 13.54
CA LYS A 12 -1.70 4.08 13.24
C LYS A 12 -2.64 2.97 12.76
N GLY A 13 -3.78 2.80 13.43
CA GLY A 13 -4.79 1.81 13.05
C GLY A 13 -5.27 1.98 11.61
N MET A 14 -5.66 3.21 11.26
CA MET A 14 -6.11 3.54 9.90
C MET A 14 -4.99 3.40 8.88
N ALA A 15 -3.77 3.81 9.23
CA ALA A 15 -2.61 3.63 8.37
C ALA A 15 -2.29 2.15 8.06
N MET A 16 -2.51 1.23 9.02
CA MET A 16 -2.38 -0.21 8.75
C MET A 16 -3.50 -0.73 7.85
N VAL A 17 -4.74 -0.29 8.08
CA VAL A 17 -5.92 -0.67 7.25
C VAL A 17 -5.73 -0.28 5.79
N ALA A 18 -5.00 0.80 5.49
CA ALA A 18 -4.71 1.24 4.13
C ALA A 18 -4.11 0.13 3.22
N TYR A 19 -3.34 -0.80 3.79
CA TYR A 19 -2.68 -1.86 3.00
C TYR A 19 -3.58 -3.07 2.72
N ILE A 20 -4.73 -3.14 3.39
CA ILE A 20 -5.77 -4.15 3.12
C ILE A 20 -6.88 -3.52 2.27
N LEU A 21 -7.34 -2.33 2.66
CA LEU A 21 -8.39 -1.56 1.99
C LEU A 21 -8.01 -0.07 1.95
N PHE A 22 -7.28 0.33 0.91
CA PHE A 22 -6.73 1.68 0.77
C PHE A 22 -7.77 2.81 0.82
N PHE A 23 -9.01 2.56 0.38
CA PHE A 23 -10.04 3.58 0.32
C PHE A 23 -10.64 3.90 1.70
N ILE A 24 -10.53 3.01 2.69
CA ILE A 24 -11.10 3.24 4.02
C ILE A 24 -10.45 4.48 4.68
N PRO A 25 -9.10 4.60 4.77
CA PRO A 25 -8.50 5.81 5.33
C PRO A 25 -8.64 7.03 4.41
N LEU A 26 -8.72 6.86 3.08
CA LEU A 26 -9.02 7.97 2.16
C LEU A 26 -10.36 8.65 2.51
N LEU A 27 -11.36 7.87 2.92
CA LEU A 27 -12.70 8.37 3.21
C LEU A 27 -12.88 8.76 4.67
N ALA A 28 -12.31 8.00 5.61
CA ALA A 28 -12.56 8.13 7.04
C ALA A 28 -11.48 8.94 7.80
N ALA A 29 -10.28 9.11 7.25
CA ALA A 29 -9.16 9.82 7.89
C ALA A 29 -8.60 10.92 6.97
N LYS A 30 -9.48 11.77 6.41
CA LYS A 30 -9.14 12.84 5.45
C LYS A 30 -8.17 13.88 6.01
N GLU A 31 -8.33 14.21 7.29
CA GLU A 31 -7.53 15.22 7.99
C GLU A 31 -6.21 14.68 8.54
N SER A 32 -5.88 13.40 8.33
CA SER A 32 -4.64 12.78 8.80
C SER A 32 -3.63 12.66 7.66
N PRO A 33 -2.59 13.51 7.62
CA PRO A 33 -1.51 13.36 6.65
C PRO A 33 -0.86 11.97 6.70
N TYR A 34 -0.73 11.38 7.90
CA TYR A 34 -0.18 10.04 8.08
C TYR A 34 -1.06 8.94 7.47
N ALA A 35 -2.36 8.94 7.76
CA ALA A 35 -3.27 7.94 7.20
C ALA A 35 -3.40 8.09 5.69
N GLN A 36 -3.46 9.33 5.19
CA GLN A 36 -3.52 9.64 3.76
C GLN A 36 -2.27 9.16 3.02
N TYR A 37 -1.08 9.32 3.62
CA TYR A 37 0.16 8.81 3.07
C TYR A 37 0.11 7.28 2.85
N HIS A 38 -0.24 6.52 3.89
CA HIS A 38 -0.33 5.07 3.79
C HIS A 38 -1.46 4.61 2.86
N ALA A 39 -2.58 5.36 2.79
CA ALA A 39 -3.66 5.11 1.85
C ALA A 39 -3.23 5.24 0.38
N ARG A 40 -2.44 6.26 0.04
CA ARG A 40 -1.89 6.43 -1.32
C ARG A 40 -0.89 5.32 -1.66
N GLN A 41 -0.05 4.93 -0.70
CA GLN A 41 0.85 3.78 -0.87
C GLN A 41 0.08 2.47 -1.06
N GLY A 42 -0.99 2.25 -0.27
CA GLY A 42 -1.90 1.11 -0.42
C GLY A 42 -2.59 1.09 -1.78
N PHE A 43 -2.99 2.25 -2.30
CA PHE A 43 -3.55 2.37 -3.65
C PHE A 43 -2.54 2.01 -4.74
N ASN A 44 -1.32 2.50 -4.66
CA ASN A 44 -0.26 2.13 -5.60
C ASN A 44 0.02 0.62 -5.58
N LEU A 45 0.02 0.02 -4.38
CA LEU A 45 0.20 -1.41 -4.22
C LEU A 45 -0.97 -2.20 -4.81
N PHE A 46 -2.21 -1.72 -4.66
CA PHE A 46 -3.38 -2.27 -5.32
C PHE A 46 -3.24 -2.22 -6.85
N LEU A 47 -2.82 -1.09 -7.41
CA LEU A 47 -2.60 -0.96 -8.86
C LEU A 47 -1.50 -1.89 -9.37
N LEU A 48 -0.40 -2.02 -8.62
CA LEU A 48 0.65 -3.00 -8.94
C LEU A 48 0.08 -4.42 -8.96
N ALA A 49 -0.69 -4.79 -7.93
CA ALA A 49 -1.28 -6.11 -7.83
C ALA A 49 -2.26 -6.39 -8.98
N LEU A 50 -3.12 -5.42 -9.30
CA LEU A 50 -4.07 -5.50 -10.41
C LEU A 50 -3.35 -5.66 -11.75
N ALA A 51 -2.38 -4.80 -12.05
CA ALA A 51 -1.61 -4.87 -13.30
C ALA A 51 -0.86 -6.20 -13.43
N THR A 52 -0.19 -6.64 -12.35
CA THR A 52 0.54 -7.91 -12.31
C THR A 52 -0.36 -9.10 -12.60
N ASN A 53 -1.51 -9.19 -11.93
CA ASN A 53 -2.43 -10.32 -12.11
C ASN A 53 -3.10 -10.32 -13.48
N VAL A 54 -3.45 -9.14 -14.03
CA VAL A 54 -4.01 -9.02 -15.39
C VAL A 54 -2.97 -9.44 -16.43
N VAL A 55 -1.75 -8.88 -16.38
CA VAL A 55 -0.69 -9.15 -17.37
C VAL A 55 -0.27 -10.61 -17.33
N LEU A 56 0.03 -11.16 -16.14
CA LEU A 56 0.47 -12.57 -16.01
C LEU A 56 -0.68 -13.56 -16.23
N GLY A 57 -1.93 -13.18 -15.94
CA GLY A 57 -3.09 -14.04 -16.15
C GLY A 57 -3.40 -14.31 -17.62
N ILE A 58 -3.10 -13.35 -18.51
CA ILE A 58 -3.31 -13.48 -19.96
C ILE A 58 -2.26 -14.39 -20.62
N ILE A 59 -1.05 -14.50 -20.05
CA ILE A 59 0.05 -15.30 -20.62
C ILE A 59 -0.08 -16.76 -20.14
N PRO A 60 -0.44 -17.71 -21.01
CA PRO A 60 -0.62 -19.11 -20.59
C PRO A 60 0.72 -19.74 -20.20
N ILE A 61 0.66 -20.76 -19.33
CA ILE A 61 1.80 -21.57 -18.84
C ILE A 61 2.82 -20.75 -18.05
N ILE A 62 3.60 -19.89 -18.70
CA ILE A 62 4.67 -19.09 -18.06
C ILE A 62 4.06 -18.06 -17.11
N GLY A 63 3.05 -17.31 -17.56
CA GLY A 63 2.39 -16.31 -16.72
C GLY A 63 1.77 -16.94 -15.48
N TRP A 64 1.08 -18.09 -15.65
CA TRP A 64 0.48 -18.83 -14.54
C TRP A 64 1.50 -19.39 -13.54
N LEU A 65 2.69 -19.79 -14.01
CA LEU A 65 3.77 -20.23 -13.13
C LEU A 65 4.38 -19.07 -12.34
N LEU A 66 4.51 -17.88 -12.95
CA LEU A 66 5.07 -16.69 -12.31
C LEU A 66 4.07 -15.96 -11.40
N LEU A 67 2.77 -16.04 -11.70
CA LEU A 67 1.71 -15.38 -10.95
C LEU A 67 1.71 -15.66 -9.44
N PRO A 68 1.85 -16.92 -8.94
CA PRO A 68 1.95 -17.17 -7.51
C PRO A 68 3.20 -16.54 -6.89
N LEU A 69 4.35 -16.58 -7.58
CA LEU A 69 5.59 -15.98 -7.09
C LEU A 69 5.49 -14.45 -7.01
N ALA A 70 4.89 -13.83 -8.02
CA ALA A 70 4.65 -12.39 -8.04
C ALA A 70 3.70 -11.96 -6.90
N ASN A 71 2.65 -12.74 -6.63
CA ASN A 71 1.73 -12.47 -5.52
C ASN A 71 2.39 -12.64 -4.14
N ILE A 72 3.37 -13.54 -3.98
CA ILE A 72 4.18 -13.60 -2.75
C ILE A 72 4.99 -12.29 -2.58
N GLY A 73 5.59 -11.77 -3.65
CA GLY A 73 6.29 -10.48 -3.60
C GLY A 73 5.36 -9.32 -3.22
N ILE A 74 4.15 -9.28 -3.77
CA ILE A 74 3.12 -8.30 -3.41
C ILE A 74 2.73 -8.43 -1.93
N LEU A 75 2.55 -9.67 -1.43
CA LEU A 75 2.25 -9.92 -0.01
C LEU A 75 3.37 -9.43 0.90
N CYS A 76 4.64 -9.62 0.51
CA CYS A 76 5.77 -9.05 1.25
C CYS A 76 5.69 -7.52 1.31
N LEU A 77 5.34 -6.84 0.22
CA LEU A 77 5.15 -5.39 0.21
C LEU A 77 3.98 -4.94 1.10
N VAL A 78 2.87 -5.68 1.13
CA VAL A 78 1.74 -5.44 2.07
C VAL A 78 2.26 -5.49 3.51
N ILE A 79 2.99 -6.53 3.88
CA ILE A 79 3.53 -6.72 5.24
C ILE A 79 4.51 -5.60 5.59
N ILE A 80 5.43 -5.25 4.70
CA ILE A 80 6.38 -4.14 4.92
C ILE A 80 5.63 -2.82 5.14
N GLY A 81 4.57 -2.57 4.37
CA GLY A 81 3.72 -1.39 4.52
C GLY A 81 3.04 -1.34 5.88
N ILE A 82 2.42 -2.45 6.31
CA ILE A 82 1.78 -2.58 7.62
C ILE A 82 2.79 -2.39 8.74
N LEU A 83 3.97 -2.98 8.65
CA LEU A 83 5.03 -2.82 9.65
C LEU A 83 5.53 -1.38 9.72
N ALA A 84 5.68 -0.69 8.59
CA ALA A 84 6.03 0.73 8.57
C ALA A 84 4.93 1.56 9.26
N ALA A 85 3.66 1.31 8.93
CA ALA A 85 2.51 1.98 9.53
C ALA A 85 2.41 1.74 11.05
N ALA A 86 2.61 0.51 11.50
CA ALA A 86 2.61 0.13 12.92
C ALA A 86 3.74 0.83 13.69
N ASN A 87 4.92 0.96 13.06
CA ASN A 87 6.09 1.61 13.65
C ASN A 87 6.07 3.15 13.55
N GLY A 88 4.99 3.76 13.06
CA GLY A 88 4.89 5.22 12.95
C GLY A 88 5.71 5.81 11.80
N GLN A 89 6.06 5.02 10.78
CA GLN A 89 6.99 5.40 9.73
C GLN A 89 6.26 5.64 8.40
N ALA A 90 6.22 6.91 7.97
CA ALA A 90 5.79 7.29 6.61
C ALA A 90 6.95 7.09 5.61
N LYS A 91 7.35 5.82 5.40
CA LYS A 91 8.44 5.46 4.47
C LYS A 91 7.89 4.85 3.17
N PRO A 92 8.52 5.12 2.02
CA PRO A 92 8.06 4.59 0.74
C PRO A 92 8.25 3.07 0.71
N LEU A 93 7.29 2.35 0.12
CA LEU A 93 7.47 0.93 -0.16
C LEU A 93 8.63 0.71 -1.14
N PRO A 94 9.38 -0.39 -1.03
CA PRO A 94 10.36 -0.77 -2.04
C PRO A 94 9.74 -0.82 -3.44
N LEU A 95 10.51 -0.42 -4.45
CA LEU A 95 10.17 -0.42 -5.89
C LEU A 95 9.05 0.55 -6.32
N ILE A 96 7.98 0.69 -5.55
CA ILE A 96 6.78 1.45 -5.94
C ILE A 96 6.54 2.72 -5.14
N GLY A 97 7.22 2.92 -4.01
CA GLY A 97 6.89 3.98 -3.08
C GLY A 97 7.21 5.40 -3.56
N LYS A 98 7.87 5.55 -4.70
CA LYS A 98 8.20 6.83 -5.35
C LYS A 98 7.09 7.38 -6.25
N TYR A 99 6.08 6.58 -6.56
CA TYR A 99 4.99 7.00 -7.44
C TYR A 99 3.89 7.66 -6.62
N GLU A 100 3.46 8.86 -7.01
CA GLU A 100 2.33 9.56 -6.38
C GLU A 100 1.19 9.69 -7.38
N ILE A 101 0.37 8.63 -7.48
CA ILE A 101 -0.74 8.56 -8.44
C ILE A 101 -1.96 9.32 -7.90
N LEU A 102 -2.22 9.20 -6.58
CA LEU A 102 -3.23 9.98 -5.87
C LEU A 102 -2.55 11.10 -5.08
N LYS A 103 -3.07 12.32 -5.23
CA LYS A 103 -2.57 13.55 -4.58
C LYS A 103 -3.28 13.89 -3.27
#